data_AF-A0A964Q2R9-F1
#
_entry.id   AF-A0A964Q2R9-F1
#
_cell.length_a   1.000
_cell.length_b   1.000
_cell.length_c   1.000
_cell.angle_alpha   90.00
_cell.angle_beta   90.00
_cell.angle_gamma   90.00
#
_symmetry.space_group_name_H-M   'P 1'
#
loop_
_entity.id
_entity.type
_entity.pdbx_description
1 polymer ?
#
loop_
_entity_poly.entity_id
_entity_poly.type
_entity_poly.pdbx_seq_one_letter_code
_entity_poly.pdbx_strand_id
1 'polypeptide(L)'
;MTTQEQTPGIEGQLVNLRLALARFSEKHGKLLVAVCIAIILLVAIYLTMSFISGGSAAEDSNRWVTLDGLNQSASLQAFADNNKGTKQGLVARLEAARILLAQGLTQFAATTEESKKESVNSLEKAIELLTGLLGQTDPYLELKAQTLWNLGKAHEARKRLDKAKDFYTQAAALENTTAAGKLAAKQLKSLQENQASVTDLYKVFE
;
A
#
# COMPACT_ATOMS: atom_id res chain seq x y z
N MET A 1 -54.09 -68.41 19.65
CA MET A 1 -52.70 -68.05 19.28
C MET A 1 -52.69 -66.55 19.07
N THR A 2 -52.35 -65.79 20.10
CA THR A 2 -52.33 -64.33 20.08
C THR A 2 -51.18 -63.89 20.97
N THR A 3 -50.03 -63.67 20.34
CA THR A 3 -48.82 -63.15 20.96
C THR A 3 -49.10 -61.70 21.36
N GLN A 4 -49.18 -61.40 22.65
CA GLN A 4 -49.19 -60.02 23.11
C GLN A 4 -47.79 -59.44 22.92
N GLU A 5 -47.65 -58.51 21.97
CA GLU A 5 -46.49 -57.62 21.90
C GLU A 5 -46.50 -56.71 23.13
N GLN A 6 -45.62 -56.97 24.08
CA GLN A 6 -45.34 -56.03 25.16
C GLN A 6 -44.63 -54.81 24.58
N THR A 7 -45.35 -53.70 24.49
CA THR A 7 -44.78 -52.39 24.20
C THR A 7 -43.79 -52.05 25.31
N PRO A 8 -42.50 -51.79 25.00
CA PRO A 8 -41.52 -51.47 26.04
C PRO A 8 -41.95 -50.18 26.75
N GLY A 9 -42.19 -50.28 28.06
CA GLY A 9 -42.44 -49.12 28.90
C GLY A 9 -41.31 -48.10 28.82
N ILE A 10 -41.56 -46.88 29.32
CA ILE A 10 -40.62 -45.74 29.27
C ILE A 10 -39.20 -46.13 29.71
N GLU A 11 -39.08 -47.02 30.69
CA GLU A 11 -37.80 -47.56 31.16
C GLU A 11 -37.03 -48.37 30.11
N GLY A 12 -37.72 -49.21 29.32
CA GLY A 12 -37.12 -49.97 28.22
C GLY A 12 -36.65 -49.08 27.07
N GLN A 13 -37.38 -48.01 26.78
CA GLN A 13 -36.96 -47.01 25.79
C GLN A 13 -35.71 -46.23 26.24
N LEU A 14 -35.64 -45.87 27.53
CA LEU A 14 -34.46 -45.21 28.12
C LEU A 14 -33.22 -46.11 28.10
N VAL A 15 -33.38 -47.41 28.38
CA VAL A 15 -32.27 -48.38 28.32
C VAL A 15 -31.76 -48.54 26.88
N ASN A 16 -32.67 -48.67 25.90
CA ASN A 16 -32.30 -48.78 24.49
C ASN A 16 -31.61 -47.51 23.97
N LEU A 17 -32.07 -46.33 24.39
CA LEU A 17 -31.44 -45.06 24.03
C LEU A 17 -30.02 -44.95 24.61
N ARG A 18 -29.84 -45.33 25.88
CA ARG A 18 -28.52 -45.37 26.53
C ARG A 18 -27.57 -46.34 25.84
N LEU A 19 -28.05 -47.53 25.46
CA LEU A 19 -27.24 -48.52 24.75
C LEU A 19 -26.87 -48.05 23.34
N ALA A 20 -27.80 -47.40 22.63
CA ALA A 20 -27.54 -46.82 21.31
C ALA A 20 -26.50 -45.70 21.37
N LEU A 21 -26.60 -44.81 22.37
CA LEU A 21 -25.62 -43.75 22.61
C LEU A 21 -24.24 -44.31 23.00
N ALA A 22 -24.19 -45.38 23.81
CA ALA A 22 -22.93 -46.05 24.17
C ALA A 22 -22.25 -46.66 22.93
N ARG A 23 -22.99 -47.38 22.08
CA ARG A 23 -22.47 -47.96 20.84
C ARG A 23 -22.05 -46.89 19.82
N PHE A 24 -22.78 -45.78 19.77
CA PHE A 24 -22.42 -44.64 18.91
C PHE A 24 -21.13 -43.97 19.37
N SER A 25 -20.99 -43.74 20.69
CA SER A 25 -19.78 -43.23 21.32
C SER A 25 -18.57 -44.14 21.09
N GLU A 26 -18.75 -45.46 21.22
CA GLU A 26 -17.68 -46.45 21.02
C GLU A 26 -17.16 -46.47 19.57
N LYS A 27 -18.06 -46.35 18.59
CA LYS A 27 -17.71 -46.37 17.16
C LYS A 27 -17.20 -45.02 16.63
N HIS A 28 -17.74 -43.90 17.12
CA HIS A 28 -17.50 -42.57 16.55
C HIS A 28 -16.84 -41.57 17.52
N GLY A 29 -16.56 -41.97 18.77
CA GLY A 29 -16.05 -41.06 19.81
C GLY A 29 -14.75 -40.36 19.44
N LYS A 30 -13.80 -41.06 18.82
CA LYS A 30 -12.54 -40.45 18.36
C LYS A 30 -12.75 -39.44 17.22
N LEU A 31 -13.67 -39.74 16.30
CA LEU A 31 -14.03 -38.84 15.20
C LEU A 31 -14.74 -37.58 15.72
N LEU A 32 -15.67 -37.74 16.67
CA LEU A 32 -16.37 -36.64 17.31
C LEU A 32 -15.41 -35.72 18.07
N VAL A 33 -14.46 -36.27 18.83
CA VAL A 33 -13.43 -35.48 19.51
C VAL A 33 -12.56 -34.73 18.51
N ALA A 34 -12.13 -35.38 17.42
CA ALA A 34 -11.32 -34.73 16.37
C ALA A 34 -12.09 -33.59 15.66
N VAL A 35 -13.36 -33.79 15.35
CA VAL A 35 -14.22 -32.77 14.74
C VAL A 35 -14.43 -31.59 15.69
N CYS A 36 -14.70 -31.83 16.97
CA CYS A 36 -14.82 -30.77 17.96
C CYS A 36 -13.52 -29.96 18.11
N ILE A 37 -12.36 -30.62 18.15
CA ILE A 37 -11.06 -29.94 18.19
C ILE A 37 -10.85 -29.10 16.92
N ALA A 38 -11.17 -29.64 15.73
CA ALA A 38 -11.05 -28.91 14.48
C ALA A 38 -11.95 -27.66 14.44
N ILE A 39 -13.19 -27.77 14.93
CA ILE A 39 -14.12 -26.63 15.03
C ILE A 39 -13.58 -25.58 16.00
N ILE A 40 -13.09 -25.99 17.18
CA ILE A 40 -12.51 -25.07 18.16
C ILE A 40 -11.30 -24.34 17.56
N LEU A 41 -10.43 -25.04 16.83
CA LEU A 41 -9.29 -24.43 16.15
C LEU A 41 -9.74 -23.44 15.07
N LEU A 42 -10.74 -23.77 14.26
CA LEU A 42 -11.28 -22.86 13.24
C LEU A 42 -11.91 -21.62 13.87
N VAL A 43 -12.64 -21.77 14.98
CA VAL A 43 -13.21 -20.65 15.72
C VAL A 43 -12.11 -19.78 16.33
N ALA A 44 -11.05 -20.37 16.89
CA ALA A 44 -9.92 -19.62 17.43
C ALA A 44 -9.17 -18.83 16.33
N ILE A 45 -8.97 -19.43 15.15
CA ILE A 45 -8.38 -18.75 13.98
C ILE A 45 -9.29 -17.60 13.51
N TYR A 46 -10.60 -17.83 13.44
CA TYR A 46 -11.55 -16.79 13.06
C TYR A 46 -11.57 -15.62 14.05
N LEU A 47 -11.62 -15.91 15.35
CA LEU A 47 -11.65 -14.89 16.41
C LEU A 47 -10.35 -14.08 16.45
N THR A 48 -9.20 -14.72 16.30
CA THR A 48 -7.90 -14.00 16.22
C THR A 48 -7.85 -13.09 14.99
N MET A 49 -8.30 -13.55 13.83
CA MET A 49 -8.40 -12.71 12.63
C MET A 49 -9.36 -11.54 12.81
N SER A 50 -10.53 -11.77 13.42
CA SER A 50 -11.52 -10.73 13.68
C SER A 50 -10.98 -9.66 14.65
N PHE A 51 -10.32 -10.05 15.74
CA PHE A 51 -9.79 -9.11 16.73
C PHE A 51 -8.63 -8.27 16.19
N ILE A 52 -7.75 -8.88 15.40
CA ILE A 52 -6.64 -8.18 14.74
C ILE A 52 -7.16 -7.21 13.68
N SER A 53 -8.19 -7.59 12.92
CA SER A 53 -8.77 -6.74 11.86
C SER A 53 -9.57 -5.54 12.38
N GLY A 54 -10.19 -5.65 13.56
CA GLY A 54 -10.91 -4.54 14.19
C GLY A 54 -9.98 -3.43 14.70
N GLY A 55 -8.83 -3.80 15.28
CA GLY A 55 -7.82 -2.84 15.75
C GLY A 55 -7.11 -2.10 14.62
N SER A 56 -6.83 -2.79 13.50
CA SER A 56 -6.09 -2.19 12.38
C SER A 56 -6.84 -1.05 11.68
N ALA A 57 -8.18 -1.11 11.59
CA ALA A 57 -8.96 -0.08 10.91
C ALA A 57 -8.97 1.27 11.65
N ALA A 58 -9.12 1.23 12.99
CA ALA A 58 -9.06 2.43 13.81
C ALA A 58 -7.67 3.06 13.81
N GLU A 59 -6.62 2.22 13.88
CA GLU A 59 -5.24 2.68 13.74
C GLU A 59 -4.96 3.29 12.37
N ASP A 60 -5.42 2.66 11.29
CA ASP A 60 -5.26 3.17 9.93
C ASP A 60 -5.93 4.53 9.75
N SER A 61 -7.14 4.70 10.30
CA SER A 61 -7.85 5.97 10.30
C SER A 61 -7.08 7.04 11.08
N ASN A 62 -6.55 6.71 12.26
CA ASN A 62 -5.75 7.64 13.05
C ASN A 62 -4.46 8.07 12.33
N ARG A 63 -3.81 7.15 11.61
CA ARG A 63 -2.65 7.46 10.76
C ARG A 63 -3.01 8.45 9.66
N TRP A 64 -4.16 8.31 9.00
CA TRP A 64 -4.62 9.28 8.00
C TRP A 64 -4.88 10.67 8.60
N VAL A 65 -5.56 10.74 9.74
CA VAL A 65 -5.82 12.01 10.44
C VAL A 65 -4.51 12.68 10.84
N THR A 66 -3.55 11.91 11.36
CA THR A 66 -2.23 12.44 11.73
C THR A 66 -1.48 12.95 10.50
N LEU A 67 -1.50 12.19 9.39
CA LEU A 67 -0.83 12.54 8.15
C LEU A 67 -1.39 13.85 7.55
N ASP A 68 -2.70 14.07 7.60
CA ASP A 68 -3.36 15.26 7.05
C ASP A 68 -2.86 16.57 7.70
N GLY A 69 -2.44 16.51 8.97
CA GLY A 69 -1.89 17.65 9.70
C GLY A 69 -0.42 17.97 9.37
N LEU A 70 0.28 17.15 8.57
CA LEU A 70 1.71 17.31 8.30
C LEU A 70 1.95 18.04 6.97
N ASN A 71 2.75 19.12 7.02
CA ASN A 71 3.03 19.96 5.86
C ASN A 71 4.53 20.25 5.63
N GLN A 72 5.41 19.62 6.41
CA GLN A 72 6.85 19.76 6.29
C GLN A 72 7.47 18.44 5.85
N SER A 73 8.43 18.49 4.92
CA SER A 73 9.10 17.28 4.43
C SER A 73 9.74 16.47 5.56
N ALA A 74 10.33 17.13 6.56
CA ALA A 74 10.96 16.45 7.71
C ALA A 74 9.93 15.71 8.59
N SER A 75 8.78 16.33 8.89
CA SER A 75 7.74 15.69 9.71
C SER A 75 7.06 14.53 8.97
N LEU A 76 6.85 14.67 7.66
CA LEU A 76 6.35 13.60 6.80
C LEU A 76 7.32 12.42 6.71
N GLN A 77 8.63 12.67 6.66
CA GLN A 77 9.65 11.60 6.70
C GLN A 77 9.65 10.87 8.04
N ALA A 78 9.63 11.62 9.15
CA ALA A 78 9.55 11.02 10.49
C ALA A 78 8.28 10.17 10.65
N PHE A 79 7.14 10.67 10.15
CA PHE A 79 5.90 9.90 10.09
C PHE A 79 6.09 8.63 9.24
N ALA A 80 6.63 8.73 8.02
CA ALA A 80 6.87 7.57 7.17
C ALA A 80 7.77 6.52 7.84
N ASP A 81 8.80 6.95 8.57
CA ASP A 81 9.73 6.07 9.26
C ASP A 81 9.10 5.35 10.47
N ASN A 82 8.17 6.00 11.16
CA ASN A 82 7.38 5.39 12.24
C ASN A 82 6.23 4.50 11.72
N ASN A 83 5.90 4.62 10.43
CA ASN A 83 4.78 3.95 9.78
C ASN A 83 5.24 3.10 8.59
N LYS A 84 6.46 2.51 8.66
CA LYS A 84 7.03 1.71 7.58
C LYS A 84 6.12 0.53 7.21
N GLY A 85 6.00 0.29 5.90
CA GLY A 85 5.18 -0.79 5.36
C GLY A 85 3.67 -0.50 5.31
N THR A 86 3.19 0.62 5.84
CA THR A 86 1.78 1.01 5.72
C THR A 86 1.56 1.91 4.50
N LYS A 87 0.33 1.96 3.98
CA LYS A 87 -0.02 2.85 2.85
C LYS A 87 0.22 4.33 3.20
N GLN A 88 -0.13 4.71 4.42
CA GLN A 88 0.03 6.06 4.97
C GLN A 88 1.51 6.44 5.02
N GLY A 89 2.40 5.52 5.44
CA GLY A 89 3.84 5.78 5.43
C GLY A 89 4.40 5.97 4.02
N LEU A 90 3.93 5.17 3.05
CA LEU A 90 4.33 5.33 1.65
C LEU A 90 3.85 6.66 1.05
N VAL A 91 2.59 7.04 1.30
CA VAL A 91 2.03 8.33 0.87
C VAL A 91 2.78 9.49 1.53
N ALA A 92 3.06 9.41 2.83
CA ALA A 92 3.83 10.44 3.53
C ALA A 92 5.22 10.64 2.92
N ARG A 93 5.90 9.55 2.51
CA ARG A 93 7.21 9.64 1.85
C ARG A 93 7.12 10.28 0.47
N LEU A 94 6.06 10.00 -0.28
CA LEU A 94 5.79 10.68 -1.56
C LEU A 94 5.53 12.18 -1.34
N GLU A 95 4.70 12.55 -0.37
CA GLU A 95 4.40 13.96 -0.07
C GLU A 95 5.64 14.72 0.43
N ALA A 96 6.48 14.07 1.25
CA ALA A 96 7.76 14.64 1.66
C ALA A 96 8.66 14.99 0.47
N ALA A 97 8.71 14.10 -0.53
CA ALA A 97 9.46 14.32 -1.74
C ALA A 97 8.84 15.41 -2.63
N ARG A 98 7.51 15.51 -2.70
CA ARG A 98 6.80 16.56 -3.44
C ARG A 98 7.07 17.95 -2.87
N ILE A 99 7.12 18.08 -1.55
CA ILE A 99 7.48 19.34 -0.90
C ILE A 99 8.90 19.75 -1.27
N LEU A 100 9.86 18.81 -1.22
CA LEU A 100 11.25 19.09 -1.61
C LEU A 100 11.38 19.42 -3.10
N LEU A 101 10.61 18.73 -3.95
CA LEU A 101 10.55 19.02 -5.38
C LEU A 101 10.00 20.43 -5.63
N ALA A 102 8.91 20.80 -4.96
CA ALA A 102 8.33 22.14 -5.05
C ALA A 102 9.32 23.21 -4.59
N GLN A 103 10.00 23.01 -3.45
CA GLN A 103 11.04 23.91 -2.94
C GLN A 103 12.20 24.05 -3.94
N GLY A 104 12.66 22.93 -4.50
CA GLY A 104 13.70 22.93 -5.52
C GLY A 104 13.31 23.71 -6.76
N LEU A 105 12.08 23.54 -7.24
CA LEU A 105 11.55 24.22 -8.43
C LEU A 105 11.28 25.71 -8.20
N THR A 106 10.77 26.13 -7.04
CA THR A 106 10.51 27.55 -6.77
C THR A 106 11.81 28.35 -6.67
N GLN A 107 12.87 27.74 -6.15
CA GLN A 107 14.19 28.36 -6.04
C GLN A 107 15.01 28.31 -7.35
N PHE A 108 14.51 27.64 -8.40
CA PHE A 108 15.21 27.53 -9.68
C PHE A 108 15.40 28.88 -10.40
N ALA A 109 14.47 29.82 -10.20
CA ALA A 109 14.57 31.18 -10.75
C ALA A 109 15.36 32.16 -9.84
N ALA A 110 15.95 31.67 -8.75
CA ALA A 110 16.67 32.52 -7.83
C ALA A 110 17.99 33.02 -8.43
N THR A 111 18.31 34.28 -8.18
CA THR A 111 19.47 34.97 -8.76
C THR A 111 20.75 34.80 -7.93
N THR A 112 20.66 34.35 -6.68
CA THR A 112 21.80 34.16 -5.78
C THR A 112 22.37 32.75 -5.89
N GLU A 113 23.69 32.62 -5.77
CA GLU A 113 24.37 31.32 -5.80
C GLU A 113 23.97 30.41 -4.62
N GLU A 114 23.64 31.00 -3.48
CA GLU A 114 23.15 30.25 -2.31
C GLU A 114 21.80 29.59 -2.60
N SER A 115 20.82 30.34 -3.12
CA SER A 115 19.51 29.80 -3.46
C SER A 115 19.57 28.78 -4.59
N LYS A 116 20.49 28.92 -5.56
CA LYS A 116 20.76 27.87 -6.55
C LYS A 116 21.25 26.57 -5.91
N LYS A 117 22.16 26.64 -4.93
CA LYS A 117 22.64 25.46 -4.19
C LYS A 117 21.53 24.80 -3.39
N GLU A 118 20.68 25.58 -2.73
CA GLU A 118 19.51 25.08 -2.00
C GLU A 118 18.50 24.40 -2.93
N SER A 119 18.24 24.99 -4.10
CA SER A 119 17.39 24.43 -5.14
C SER A 119 17.90 23.04 -5.54
N VAL A 120 19.20 22.94 -5.86
CA VAL A 120 19.83 21.68 -6.24
C VAL A 120 19.74 20.65 -5.10
N ASN A 121 20.05 21.04 -3.86
CA ASN A 121 19.98 20.14 -2.71
C ASN A 121 18.57 19.59 -2.50
N SER A 122 17.55 20.44 -2.61
CA SER A 122 16.15 20.05 -2.47
C SER A 122 15.72 19.07 -3.57
N LEU A 123 16.14 19.31 -4.82
CA LEU A 123 15.88 18.40 -5.93
C LEU A 123 16.57 17.03 -5.75
N GLU A 124 17.83 17.00 -5.32
CA GLU A 124 18.53 15.72 -5.09
C GLU A 124 17.88 14.92 -3.94
N LYS A 125 17.50 15.57 -2.83
CA LYS A 125 16.78 14.91 -1.74
C LYS A 125 15.42 14.37 -2.19
N ALA A 126 14.70 15.09 -3.05
CA ALA A 126 13.46 14.60 -3.62
C ALA A 126 13.70 13.33 -4.47
N ILE A 127 14.75 13.32 -5.31
CA ILE A 127 15.14 12.15 -6.12
C ILE A 127 15.49 10.97 -5.22
N GLU A 128 16.26 11.18 -4.15
CA GLU A 128 16.64 10.15 -3.20
C GLU A 128 15.41 9.50 -2.56
N LEU A 129 14.48 10.30 -2.03
CA LEU A 129 13.26 9.80 -1.40
C LEU A 129 12.39 9.01 -2.38
N LEU A 130 12.19 9.53 -3.59
CA LEU A 130 11.37 8.88 -4.61
C LEU A 130 12.00 7.57 -5.11
N THR A 131 13.33 7.54 -5.25
CA THR A 131 14.05 6.33 -5.66
C THR A 131 13.92 5.23 -4.59
N GLY A 132 14.08 5.58 -3.32
CA GLY A 132 13.88 4.64 -2.21
C GLY A 132 12.42 4.18 -2.03
N LEU A 133 11.47 5.01 -2.46
CA LEU A 133 10.05 4.67 -2.42
C LEU A 133 9.66 3.70 -3.54
N LEU A 134 10.21 3.84 -4.74
CA LEU A 134 9.74 3.15 -5.94
C LEU A 134 9.58 1.64 -5.77
N GLY A 135 10.56 0.96 -5.15
CA GLY A 135 10.53 -0.49 -4.90
C GLY A 135 9.45 -0.98 -3.93
N GLN A 136 8.75 -0.06 -3.25
CA GLN A 136 7.68 -0.37 -2.30
C GLN A 136 6.27 -0.08 -2.86
N THR A 137 6.20 0.45 -4.09
CA THR A 137 4.94 0.93 -4.70
C THR A 137 4.26 -0.08 -5.60
N ASP A 138 4.86 -1.25 -5.85
CA ASP A 138 4.32 -2.26 -6.78
C ASP A 138 2.86 -2.67 -6.52
N PRO A 139 2.40 -2.83 -5.27
CA PRO A 139 1.00 -3.15 -4.99
C PRO A 139 0.02 -1.99 -5.28
N TYR A 140 0.51 -0.78 -5.51
CA TYR A 140 -0.27 0.46 -5.57
C TYR A 140 0.01 1.20 -6.87
N LEU A 141 -0.63 0.80 -7.96
CA LEU A 141 -0.37 1.32 -9.32
C LEU A 141 -0.39 2.85 -9.39
N GLU A 142 -1.37 3.50 -8.76
CA GLU A 142 -1.46 4.97 -8.75
C GLU A 142 -0.28 5.60 -8.00
N LEU A 143 0.13 5.03 -6.86
CA LEU A 143 1.30 5.51 -6.11
C LEU A 143 2.60 5.30 -6.88
N LYS A 144 2.72 4.16 -7.58
CA LYS A 144 3.85 3.86 -8.47
C LYS A 144 3.93 4.86 -9.62
N ALA A 145 2.81 5.10 -10.30
CA ALA A 145 2.74 6.08 -11.38
C ALA A 145 3.08 7.49 -10.90
N GLN A 146 2.57 7.91 -9.73
CA GLN A 146 2.90 9.19 -9.11
C GLN A 146 4.38 9.30 -8.74
N THR A 147 4.98 8.23 -8.22
CA THR A 147 6.41 8.20 -7.87
C THR A 147 7.28 8.35 -9.10
N LEU A 148 7.02 7.55 -10.14
CA LEU A 148 7.72 7.61 -11.43
C LEU A 148 7.55 8.98 -12.11
N TRP A 149 6.33 9.52 -12.14
CA TRP A 149 6.07 10.86 -12.67
C TRP A 149 6.89 11.95 -11.95
N ASN A 150 6.95 11.90 -10.61
CA ASN A 150 7.72 12.88 -9.84
C ASN A 150 9.23 12.67 -10.00
N LEU A 151 9.73 11.45 -10.20
CA LEU A 151 11.12 11.19 -10.59
C LEU A 151 11.44 11.83 -11.94
N GLY A 152 10.56 11.65 -12.92
CA GLY A 152 10.65 12.30 -14.23
C GLY A 152 10.81 13.82 -14.09
N LYS A 153 9.90 14.45 -13.33
CA LYS A 153 9.95 15.90 -13.06
C LYS A 153 11.23 16.35 -12.38
N ALA A 154 11.69 15.61 -11.36
CA ALA A 154 12.89 15.97 -10.62
C ALA A 154 14.15 15.84 -11.51
N HIS A 155 14.23 14.80 -12.34
CA HIS A 155 15.32 14.64 -13.29
C HIS A 155 15.29 15.70 -14.41
N GLU A 156 14.10 16.06 -14.90
CA GLU A 156 13.93 17.14 -15.88
C GLU A 156 14.39 18.49 -15.31
N ALA A 157 14.00 18.81 -14.08
CA ALA A 157 14.45 20.01 -13.37
C ALA A 157 15.98 20.07 -13.18
N ARG A 158 16.62 18.89 -13.07
CA ARG A 158 18.08 18.75 -13.01
C ARG A 158 18.74 18.67 -14.38
N LYS A 159 18.01 18.96 -15.47
CA LYS A 159 18.46 18.86 -16.87
C LYS A 159 18.95 17.45 -17.26
N ARG A 160 18.55 16.42 -16.52
CA ARG A 160 18.89 15.00 -16.77
C ARG A 160 17.83 14.38 -17.68
N LEU A 161 17.71 14.90 -18.90
CA LEU A 161 16.58 14.62 -19.79
C LEU A 161 16.44 13.13 -20.16
N ASP A 162 17.53 12.39 -20.31
CA ASP A 162 17.47 10.96 -20.60
C ASP A 162 16.80 10.17 -19.47
N LYS A 163 17.19 10.46 -18.21
CA LYS A 163 16.56 9.85 -17.03
C LYS A 163 15.11 10.31 -16.88
N ALA A 164 14.82 11.57 -17.16
CA ALA A 164 13.46 12.09 -17.12
C ALA A 164 12.55 11.34 -18.08
N LYS A 165 13.00 11.16 -19.33
CA LYS A 165 12.29 10.39 -20.37
C LYS A 165 12.06 8.94 -19.96
N ASP A 166 13.07 8.29 -19.36
CA ASP A 166 12.93 6.90 -18.89
C ASP A 166 11.83 6.78 -17.83
N PHE A 167 11.85 7.64 -16.81
CA PHE A 167 10.83 7.62 -15.76
C PHE A 167 9.44 8.01 -16.27
N TYR A 168 9.32 9.00 -17.16
CA TYR A 168 8.04 9.31 -17.78
C TYR A 168 7.52 8.17 -18.65
N THR A 169 8.40 7.45 -19.35
CA THR A 169 8.02 6.26 -20.15
C THR A 169 7.45 5.18 -19.24
N GLN A 170 8.12 4.88 -18.13
CA GLN A 170 7.64 3.90 -17.15
C GLN A 170 6.29 4.31 -16.53
N ALA A 171 6.10 5.60 -16.21
CA ALA A 171 4.82 6.11 -15.72
C ALA A 171 3.72 6.08 -16.78
N ALA A 172 4.04 6.45 -18.03
CA ALA A 172 3.10 6.50 -19.16
C ALA A 172 2.56 5.11 -19.52
N ALA A 173 3.33 4.05 -19.27
CA ALA A 173 2.83 2.67 -19.40
C ALA A 173 1.59 2.37 -18.54
N LEU A 174 1.31 3.21 -17.52
CA LEU A 174 0.15 3.11 -16.64
C LEU A 174 -0.99 4.10 -16.98
N GLU A 175 -0.93 4.79 -18.13
CA GLU A 175 -1.88 5.87 -18.51
C GLU A 175 -3.35 5.43 -18.54
N ASN A 176 -3.62 4.18 -18.93
CA ASN A 176 -4.99 3.68 -19.01
C ASN A 176 -5.61 3.40 -17.63
N THR A 177 -4.78 3.36 -16.59
CA THR A 177 -5.17 2.94 -15.23
C THR A 177 -4.98 4.02 -14.16
N THR A 178 -4.16 5.03 -14.43
CA THR A 178 -3.74 6.01 -13.42
C THR A 178 -3.81 7.43 -13.96
N ALA A 179 -4.13 8.39 -13.08
CA ALA A 179 -4.14 9.79 -13.46
C ALA A 179 -2.71 10.29 -13.74
N ALA A 180 -1.77 9.90 -12.89
CA ALA A 180 -0.36 10.23 -13.06
C ALA A 180 0.25 9.66 -14.35
N GLY A 181 -0.16 8.47 -14.79
CA GLY A 181 0.29 7.91 -16.06
C GLY A 181 -0.15 8.73 -17.27
N LYS A 182 -1.39 9.26 -17.27
CA LYS A 182 -1.87 10.16 -18.34
C LYS A 182 -1.07 11.46 -18.39
N LEU A 183 -0.77 12.01 -17.22
CA LEU A 183 0.10 13.17 -17.14
C LEU A 183 1.48 12.84 -17.73
N ALA A 184 2.05 11.67 -17.38
CA ALA A 184 3.34 11.17 -17.88
C ALA A 184 3.39 11.07 -19.40
N ALA A 185 2.37 10.47 -20.01
CA ALA A 185 2.28 10.37 -21.46
C ALA A 185 2.27 11.74 -22.14
N LYS A 186 1.52 12.70 -21.59
CA LYS A 186 1.46 14.07 -22.10
C LYS A 186 2.82 14.78 -22.03
N GLN A 187 3.53 14.66 -20.90
CA GLN A 187 4.84 15.28 -20.73
C GLN A 187 5.89 14.62 -21.61
N LEU A 188 5.88 13.29 -21.71
CA LEU A 188 6.80 12.54 -22.58
C LEU A 188 6.67 12.98 -24.04
N LYS A 189 5.43 13.10 -24.53
CA LYS A 189 5.15 13.61 -25.87
C LYS A 189 5.70 15.02 -26.07
N SER A 190 5.47 15.92 -25.10
CA SER A 190 6.00 17.29 -25.15
C SER A 190 7.53 17.34 -25.22
N LEU A 191 8.22 16.48 -24.47
CA LEU A 191 9.70 16.40 -24.49
C LEU A 191 10.25 15.79 -25.79
N GLN A 192 9.51 14.91 -26.44
CA GLN A 192 9.89 14.32 -27.73
C GLN A 192 9.69 15.32 -28.87
N GLU A 193 8.55 16.01 -28.90
CA GLU A 193 8.20 16.99 -29.94
C GLU A 193 9.06 18.25 -29.87
N ASN A 194 9.46 18.66 -28.66
CA ASN A 194 10.24 19.90 -28.45
C ASN A 194 11.72 19.64 -28.12
N GLN A 195 12.26 18.46 -28.45
CA GLN A 195 13.59 18.04 -27.99
C GLN A 195 14.70 19.04 -28.32
N ALA A 196 14.73 19.61 -29.53
CA ALA A 196 15.71 20.62 -29.92
C ALA A 196 15.55 21.91 -29.10
N SER A 197 14.33 22.45 -29.05
CA SER A 197 14.00 23.70 -28.35
C SER A 197 14.23 23.61 -26.84
N VAL A 198 13.91 22.48 -26.21
CA VAL A 198 14.14 22.24 -24.77
C VAL A 198 15.64 22.16 -24.47
N THR A 199 16.39 21.44 -25.32
CA THR A 199 17.85 21.33 -25.18
C THR A 199 18.52 22.69 -25.33
N ASP A 200 18.09 23.49 -26.30
CA ASP A 200 18.65 24.82 -26.54
C ASP A 200 18.26 25.82 -25.44
N LEU A 201 17.02 25.79 -24.94
CA LEU A 201 16.59 26.61 -23.81
C LEU A 201 17.43 26.32 -22.56
N TYR A 202 17.76 25.07 -22.27
CA TYR A 202 18.54 24.72 -21.08
C TYR A 202 20.02 25.12 -21.16
N LYS A 203 20.59 25.28 -22.36
CA LYS A 203 21.95 25.83 -22.56
C LYS A 203 22.04 27.30 -22.18
N VAL A 204 20.96 28.07 -22.31
CA VAL A 204 20.93 29.51 -21.97
C VAL A 204 21.03 29.75 -20.46
N PHE A 205 20.69 28.75 -19.64
CA PHE A 205 20.75 28.80 -18.19
C PHE A 205 21.94 28.00 -17.60
N GLU A 206 23.01 27.83 -18.37
CA GLU A 206 24.34 27.43 -17.87
C GLU A 206 25.13 28.67 -17.41
#